data_AF-A0A4R8GAX3-F1
#
_entry.id   AF-A0A4R8GAX3-F1
#
_cell.length_a   1.000
_cell.length_b   1.000
_cell.length_c   1.000
_cell.angle_alpha   90.00
_cell.angle_beta   90.00
_cell.angle_gamma   90.00
#
_symmetry.space_group_name_H-M   'P 1'
#
loop_
_entity.id
_entity.type
_entity.pdbx_description
1 polymer ?
#
loop_
_entity_poly.entity_id
_entity_poly.type
_entity_poly.pdbx_seq_one_letter_code
_entity_poly.pdbx_strand_id
1 'polypeptide(L)'
;MSKLEAELKENQDKIRELKEDIVEVTTKISLINNITQKNIGALKSWKSMVKKIGKGYGKYASKYAAKARKYMKEARDSVPAWIMPVYKVSETTVKKMSTFDVVIIDEASQSNVTSLLALLRAKKAIIVGDEKQITPSAVGRDKQKVLDYITRYLGDIPFSDNFDLETSIFELAEIFFGTKKLMLKEHFRCLPEIISFNNDLFYQNKIIPLRNPAQSEKLEPVLENVYVKDGYRKNKVNKVEAEAICKKIAELIKKDKYRDKTFGVISLTGRDQAKHIYNLIDNYISTKDQERIRFHAGDAYDFQGDERDIIILSMVVGGQDDNYRALSGKTYEQRINVATSRAKDKLILFHSVQLGTDLNNQDDLRYKLLNYIKNGITEKDLDENKKKKCDSVFEEDVYDWLTKRGYEVTPQVEVGAYRIDLVVEGENNRLAVECDGDRWHPPEKWWADKMRQHQLERVGWTFWRVSGSAFYNDPDQAMSSVIKILNSLNIKPQKREEKFEEEPKEIEKNNKNQDRLKEQNQEKDNENVEVESKSFQVISSQKEITENEDLNLQLDFGESYEEDIDEFDLHDIVENFDGRTGKVYDIKNDHLIVINESGKIEKWKIEDVDLIRPS
;
A
#
# COMPACT_ATOMS: atom_id res chain seq x y z
N MET A 1 -16.05 -3.14 -24.90
CA MET A 1 -15.08 -2.08 -25.27
C MET A 1 -15.13 -1.83 -26.76
N SER A 2 -15.37 -0.59 -27.14
CA SER A 2 -15.16 -0.07 -28.49
C SER A 2 -13.66 -0.03 -28.84
N LYS A 3 -13.32 0.02 -30.13
CA LYS A 3 -11.92 0.14 -30.60
C LYS A 3 -11.22 1.36 -29.98
N LEU A 4 -11.95 2.48 -29.86
CA LEU A 4 -11.48 3.74 -29.29
C LEU A 4 -11.15 3.65 -27.79
N GLU A 5 -11.87 2.82 -27.02
CA GLU A 5 -11.56 2.63 -25.59
C GLU A 5 -10.30 1.77 -25.38
N ALA A 6 -10.10 0.76 -26.22
CA ALA A 6 -8.89 -0.05 -26.21
C ALA A 6 -7.67 0.80 -26.61
N GLU A 7 -7.78 1.58 -27.69
CA GLU A 7 -6.76 2.55 -28.13
C GLU A 7 -6.49 3.63 -27.07
N LEU A 8 -7.52 4.13 -26.39
CA LEU A 8 -7.35 5.09 -25.29
C LEU A 8 -6.56 4.47 -24.13
N LYS A 9 -6.92 3.25 -23.71
CA LYS A 9 -6.23 2.56 -22.61
C LYS A 9 -4.76 2.26 -22.98
N GLU A 10 -4.52 1.71 -24.16
CA GLU A 10 -3.17 1.44 -24.65
C GLU A 10 -2.30 2.71 -24.69
N ASN A 11 -2.86 3.83 -25.15
CA ASN A 11 -2.16 5.11 -25.13
C ASN A 11 -1.96 5.66 -23.70
N GLN A 12 -2.90 5.45 -22.77
CA GLN A 12 -2.73 5.84 -21.36
C GLN A 12 -1.64 5.03 -20.67
N ASP A 13 -1.57 3.72 -20.90
CA ASP A 13 -0.52 2.83 -20.37
C ASP A 13 0.85 3.21 -20.96
N LYS A 14 0.96 3.42 -22.29
CA LYS A 14 2.19 3.95 -22.92
C LYS A 14 2.62 5.32 -22.36
N ILE A 15 1.67 6.23 -22.12
CA ILE A 15 1.97 7.54 -21.50
C ILE A 15 2.47 7.38 -20.06
N ARG A 16 2.04 6.34 -19.32
CA ARG A 16 2.58 6.04 -17.98
C ARG A 16 4.02 5.52 -18.09
N GLU A 17 4.24 4.51 -18.93
CA GLU A 17 5.57 3.90 -19.15
C GLU A 17 6.59 4.95 -19.59
N LEU A 18 6.28 5.72 -20.65
CA LEU A 18 7.14 6.81 -21.12
C LEU A 18 7.42 7.88 -20.06
N LYS A 19 6.49 8.15 -19.14
CA LYS A 19 6.75 9.08 -18.02
C LYS A 19 7.68 8.49 -16.98
N GLU A 20 7.57 7.21 -16.68
CA GLU A 20 8.48 6.50 -15.79
C GLU A 20 9.89 6.46 -16.38
N ASP A 21 10.02 6.11 -17.67
CA ASP A 21 11.27 6.13 -18.43
C ASP A 21 11.90 7.54 -18.45
N ILE A 22 11.14 8.57 -18.80
CA ILE A 22 11.62 9.97 -18.81
C ILE A 22 12.13 10.38 -17.43
N VAL A 23 11.41 10.03 -16.35
CA VAL A 23 11.83 10.36 -14.98
C VAL A 23 13.11 9.60 -14.61
N GLU A 24 13.23 8.32 -14.95
CA GLU A 24 14.42 7.52 -14.68
C GLU A 24 15.64 8.03 -15.45
N VAL A 25 15.51 8.20 -16.77
CA VAL A 25 16.58 8.69 -17.67
C VAL A 25 17.02 10.09 -17.27
N THR A 26 16.09 11.03 -17.05
CA THR A 26 16.42 12.40 -16.62
C THR A 26 17.12 12.41 -15.25
N THR A 27 16.71 11.52 -14.34
CA THR A 27 17.37 11.37 -13.03
C THR A 27 18.78 10.81 -13.18
N LYS A 28 18.98 9.78 -14.02
CA LYS A 28 20.31 9.21 -14.32
C LYS A 28 21.25 10.23 -14.96
N ILE A 29 20.79 10.94 -16.00
CA ILE A 29 21.57 12.01 -16.66
C ILE A 29 21.94 13.10 -15.65
N SER A 30 20.99 13.54 -14.82
CA SER A 30 21.26 14.53 -13.76
C SER A 30 22.28 14.02 -12.74
N LEU A 31 22.23 12.75 -12.34
CA LEU A 31 23.23 12.14 -11.45
C LEU A 31 24.61 12.09 -12.11
N ILE A 32 24.72 11.63 -13.36
CA ILE A 32 25.98 11.57 -14.12
C ILE A 32 26.60 12.96 -14.25
N ASN A 33 25.81 13.97 -14.64
CA ASN A 33 26.30 15.34 -14.85
C ASN A 33 26.69 16.05 -13.55
N ASN A 34 26.06 15.73 -12.41
CA ASN A 34 26.31 16.41 -11.13
C ASN A 34 27.25 15.65 -10.16
N ILE A 35 27.54 14.36 -10.40
CA ILE A 35 28.43 13.54 -9.57
C ILE A 35 29.83 13.47 -10.19
N THR A 36 30.73 14.36 -9.73
CA THR A 36 32.17 14.22 -10.00
C THR A 36 32.82 13.23 -9.02
N GLN A 37 34.01 12.72 -9.35
CA GLN A 37 34.83 11.90 -8.42
C GLN A 37 35.09 12.60 -7.08
N LYS A 38 35.26 13.93 -7.09
CA LYS A 38 35.38 14.75 -5.88
C LYS A 38 34.10 14.68 -5.03
N ASN A 39 32.94 14.68 -5.66
CA ASN A 39 31.64 14.61 -4.99
C ASN A 39 31.40 13.21 -4.40
N ILE A 40 31.79 12.14 -5.11
CA ILE A 40 31.82 10.75 -4.58
C ILE A 40 32.74 10.67 -3.36
N GLY A 41 33.95 11.23 -3.44
CA GLY A 41 34.90 11.30 -2.33
C GLY A 41 34.34 12.06 -1.13
N ALA A 42 33.63 13.16 -1.35
CA ALA A 42 32.92 13.92 -0.33
C ALA A 42 31.76 13.12 0.30
N LEU A 43 30.94 12.40 -0.49
CA LEU A 43 29.87 11.52 0.00
C LEU A 43 30.41 10.39 0.88
N LYS A 44 31.42 9.66 0.41
CA LYS A 44 32.10 8.59 1.17
C LYS A 44 32.71 9.16 2.46
N SER A 45 33.32 10.34 2.39
CA SER A 45 33.90 11.03 3.56
C SER A 45 32.84 11.51 4.55
N TRP A 46 31.71 12.05 4.08
CA TRP A 46 30.57 12.43 4.91
C TRP A 46 30.01 11.23 5.67
N LYS A 47 29.71 10.12 4.97
CA LYS A 47 29.22 8.86 5.57
C LYS A 47 30.18 8.36 6.65
N SER A 48 31.49 8.42 6.40
CA SER A 48 32.54 8.08 7.37
C SER A 48 32.56 9.02 8.59
N MET A 49 32.43 10.34 8.40
CA MET A 49 32.38 11.29 9.52
C MET A 49 31.11 11.10 10.35
N VAL A 50 29.95 10.90 9.73
CA VAL A 50 28.68 10.64 10.43
C VAL A 50 28.77 9.36 11.28
N LYS A 51 29.36 8.28 10.74
CA LYS A 51 29.62 7.05 11.52
C LYS A 51 30.53 7.32 12.74
N LYS A 52 31.50 8.23 12.61
CA LYS A 52 32.43 8.61 13.70
C LYS A 52 31.86 9.58 14.74
N ILE A 53 30.77 10.30 14.44
CA ILE A 53 30.02 11.10 15.44
C ILE A 53 29.33 10.18 16.45
N GLY A 54 28.73 9.08 15.98
CA GLY A 54 28.07 8.08 16.83
C GLY A 54 26.95 8.71 17.66
N LYS A 55 27.02 8.58 18.99
CA LYS A 55 26.07 9.21 19.94
C LYS A 55 26.38 10.68 20.27
N GLY A 56 27.33 11.33 19.59
CA GLY A 56 27.65 12.76 19.80
C GLY A 56 28.49 13.09 21.05
N TYR A 57 28.55 12.21 22.06
CA TYR A 57 29.28 12.44 23.33
C TYR A 57 30.82 12.27 23.26
N GLY A 58 31.37 11.83 22.13
CA GLY A 58 32.80 11.57 22.02
C GLY A 58 33.66 12.85 22.03
N LYS A 59 34.86 12.81 22.63
CA LYS A 59 35.82 13.94 22.70
C LYS A 59 36.06 14.66 21.36
N TYR A 60 35.96 13.94 20.24
CA TYR A 60 36.17 14.47 18.89
C TYR A 60 34.89 14.66 18.07
N ALA A 61 33.69 14.43 18.64
CA ALA A 61 32.42 14.48 17.91
C ALA A 61 32.18 15.84 17.24
N SER A 62 32.44 16.95 17.92
CA SER A 62 32.35 18.32 17.34
C SER A 62 33.30 18.50 16.14
N LYS A 63 34.51 17.92 16.20
CA LYS A 63 35.48 17.94 15.08
C LYS A 63 35.00 17.09 13.90
N TYR A 64 34.36 15.94 14.16
CA TYR A 64 33.76 15.11 13.12
C TYR A 64 32.51 15.77 12.51
N ALA A 65 31.65 16.42 13.31
CA ALA A 65 30.52 17.22 12.82
C ALA A 65 30.97 18.40 11.96
N ALA A 66 32.04 19.10 12.34
CA ALA A 66 32.63 20.14 11.49
C ALA A 66 33.12 19.60 10.13
N LYS A 67 33.76 18.42 10.11
CA LYS A 67 34.16 17.75 8.86
C LYS A 67 32.96 17.25 8.06
N ALA A 68 31.94 16.68 8.70
CA ALA A 68 30.70 16.26 8.06
C ALA A 68 30.04 17.46 7.35
N ARG A 69 29.90 18.61 8.01
CA ARG A 69 29.36 19.84 7.39
C ARG A 69 30.18 20.32 6.19
N LYS A 70 31.51 20.19 6.21
CA LYS A 70 32.37 20.50 5.06
C LYS A 70 32.03 19.57 3.88
N TYR A 71 32.09 18.26 4.08
CA TYR A 71 31.85 17.29 3.01
C TYR A 71 30.40 17.28 2.52
N MET A 72 29.43 17.54 3.41
CA MET A 72 28.04 17.79 3.04
C MET A 72 27.93 18.95 2.06
N LYS A 73 28.61 20.08 2.33
CA LYS A 73 28.60 21.24 1.42
C LYS A 73 29.17 20.91 0.04
N GLU A 74 30.21 20.07 0.00
CA GLU A 74 30.86 19.65 -1.25
C GLU A 74 30.02 18.64 -2.04
N ALA A 75 29.25 17.79 -1.36
CA ALA A 75 28.42 16.74 -1.98
C ALA A 75 26.94 17.13 -2.21
N ARG A 76 26.44 18.20 -1.58
CA ARG A 76 25.00 18.54 -1.52
C ARG A 76 24.36 18.56 -2.91
N ASP A 77 25.00 19.25 -3.85
CA ASP A 77 24.46 19.55 -5.18
C ASP A 77 24.58 18.36 -6.15
N SER A 78 25.14 17.25 -5.67
CA SER A 78 25.36 16.01 -6.43
C SER A 78 24.35 14.91 -6.13
N VAL A 79 23.42 15.15 -5.19
CA VAL A 79 22.38 14.19 -4.83
C VAL A 79 21.03 14.93 -4.83
N PRO A 80 20.03 14.46 -5.61
CA PRO A 80 18.78 15.18 -5.80
C PRO A 80 17.90 15.25 -4.53
N ALA A 81 18.05 14.28 -3.62
CA ALA A 81 17.31 14.20 -2.36
C ALA A 81 18.18 13.72 -1.20
N TRP A 82 17.95 14.27 -0.01
CA TRP A 82 18.70 13.93 1.20
C TRP A 82 17.75 13.48 2.32
N ILE A 83 17.70 12.17 2.58
CA ILE A 83 16.86 11.57 3.62
C ILE A 83 17.67 11.44 4.92
N MET A 84 17.25 12.14 5.99
CA MET A 84 17.89 12.05 7.30
C MET A 84 16.95 12.47 8.45
N PRO A 85 17.13 11.92 9.67
CA PRO A 85 16.42 12.39 10.86
C PRO A 85 16.74 13.85 11.21
N VAL A 86 15.78 14.56 11.81
CA VAL A 86 15.87 15.99 12.20
C VAL A 86 17.16 16.35 12.94
N TYR A 87 17.61 15.53 13.90
CA TYR A 87 18.84 15.80 14.65
C TYR A 87 20.10 15.82 13.74
N LYS A 88 20.16 14.96 12.72
CA LYS A 88 21.28 14.94 11.75
C LYS A 88 21.29 16.18 10.87
N VAL A 89 20.12 16.76 10.57
CA VAL A 89 20.05 18.04 9.84
C VAL A 89 20.84 19.10 10.62
N SER A 90 20.62 19.19 11.93
CA SER A 90 21.28 20.16 12.80
C SER A 90 22.79 19.93 12.96
N GLU A 91 23.23 18.68 13.05
CA GLU A 91 24.65 18.33 13.20
C GLU A 91 25.46 18.46 11.90
N THR A 92 24.87 18.06 10.77
CA THR A 92 25.62 17.74 9.54
C THR A 92 25.38 18.69 8.37
N THR A 93 24.35 19.55 8.40
CA THR A 93 24.10 20.54 7.33
C THR A 93 24.85 21.86 7.51
N VAL A 94 24.99 22.61 6.42
CA VAL A 94 25.52 23.96 6.44
C VAL A 94 24.58 24.86 7.27
N LYS A 95 25.15 25.73 8.12
CA LYS A 95 24.37 26.66 8.96
C LYS A 95 23.62 27.77 8.17
N LYS A 96 23.64 27.75 6.84
CA LYS A 96 23.00 28.76 5.98
C LYS A 96 21.50 28.46 5.88
N MET A 97 20.67 29.50 5.99
CA MET A 97 19.24 29.38 5.69
C MET A 97 18.99 29.12 4.20
N SER A 98 17.87 28.50 3.86
CA SER A 98 17.46 28.21 2.46
C SER A 98 18.57 27.55 1.62
N THR A 99 19.20 26.53 2.21
CA THR A 99 20.24 25.67 1.61
C THR A 99 19.64 24.64 0.64
N PHE A 100 18.35 24.32 0.77
CA PHE A 100 17.57 23.45 -0.11
C PHE A 100 16.38 24.23 -0.69
N ASP A 101 15.83 23.77 -1.81
CA ASP A 101 14.64 24.38 -2.40
C ASP A 101 13.35 23.93 -1.67
N VAL A 102 13.25 22.64 -1.34
CA VAL A 102 12.14 22.04 -0.61
C VAL A 102 12.68 21.22 0.57
N VAL A 103 11.99 21.26 1.71
CA VAL A 103 12.10 20.25 2.78
C VAL A 103 10.74 19.59 2.94
N ILE A 104 10.74 18.25 3.03
CA ILE A 104 9.57 17.46 3.39
C ILE A 104 9.81 16.96 4.82
N ILE A 105 8.88 17.25 5.73
CA ILE A 105 8.81 16.60 7.04
C ILE A 105 7.67 15.61 6.97
N ASP A 106 8.03 14.33 6.85
CA ASP A 106 7.10 13.22 7.01
C ASP A 106 6.93 12.88 8.50
N GLU A 107 5.82 12.25 8.85
CA GLU A 107 5.42 11.95 10.24
C GLU A 107 5.53 13.19 11.18
N ALA A 108 5.15 14.35 10.65
CA ALA A 108 5.28 15.65 11.30
C ALA A 108 4.47 15.77 12.60
N SER A 109 3.40 14.99 12.78
CA SER A 109 2.68 14.94 14.05
C SER A 109 3.51 14.28 15.16
N GLN A 110 4.56 13.50 14.86
CA GLN A 110 5.51 12.92 15.83
C GLN A 110 6.71 13.84 16.13
N SER A 111 6.88 14.88 15.33
CA SER A 111 8.06 15.75 15.32
C SER A 111 7.75 17.04 16.08
N ASN A 112 8.52 17.39 17.12
CA ASN A 112 8.27 18.62 17.91
C ASN A 112 8.99 19.85 17.34
N VAL A 113 8.94 20.97 18.09
CA VAL A 113 9.55 22.28 17.80
C VAL A 113 11.01 22.23 17.30
N THR A 114 11.80 21.20 17.66
CA THR A 114 13.18 21.04 17.15
C THR A 114 13.26 20.92 15.62
N SER A 115 12.15 20.55 14.98
CA SER A 115 12.02 20.37 13.53
C SER A 115 11.97 21.69 12.75
N LEU A 116 11.74 22.82 13.42
CA LEU A 116 11.96 24.17 12.86
C LEU A 116 13.39 24.31 12.27
N LEU A 117 14.38 23.62 12.86
CA LEU A 117 15.75 23.62 12.37
C LEU A 117 15.91 23.02 10.96
N ALA A 118 14.99 22.13 10.55
CA ALA A 118 14.91 21.63 9.18
C ALA A 118 14.17 22.61 8.26
N LEU A 119 13.06 23.20 8.71
CA LEU A 119 12.32 24.20 7.94
C LEU A 119 13.17 25.43 7.59
N LEU A 120 14.00 25.89 8.53
CA LEU A 120 14.99 26.97 8.32
C LEU A 120 16.05 26.65 7.24
N ARG A 121 16.10 25.44 6.70
CA ARG A 121 17.02 25.05 5.62
C ARG A 121 16.40 25.12 4.22
N ALA A 122 15.11 25.39 4.08
CA ALA A 122 14.44 25.38 2.77
C ALA A 122 13.93 26.76 2.31
N LYS A 123 13.47 26.84 1.05
CA LYS A 123 12.63 27.94 0.53
C LYS A 123 11.14 27.60 0.63
N LYS A 124 10.79 26.32 0.45
CA LYS A 124 9.43 25.76 0.56
C LYS A 124 9.44 24.58 1.53
N ALA A 125 8.31 24.32 2.17
CA ALA A 125 8.13 23.19 3.08
C ALA A 125 6.88 22.40 2.72
N ILE A 126 6.95 21.08 2.87
CA ILE A 126 5.80 20.18 2.87
C ILE A 126 5.80 19.49 4.24
N ILE A 127 4.68 19.55 4.94
CA ILE A 127 4.52 19.00 6.29
C ILE A 127 3.43 17.94 6.19
N VAL A 128 3.80 16.67 6.34
CA VAL A 128 2.93 15.51 6.19
C VAL A 128 2.80 14.83 7.55
N GLY A 129 1.59 14.54 7.99
CA GLY A 129 1.33 13.93 9.29
C GLY A 129 -0.16 13.81 9.58
N ASP A 130 -0.47 13.26 10.74
CA ASP A 130 -1.84 13.00 11.18
C ASP A 130 -2.02 13.38 12.65
N GLU A 131 -2.86 14.38 12.91
CA GLU A 131 -3.21 14.88 14.25
C GLU A 131 -3.87 13.82 15.14
N LYS A 132 -4.52 12.82 14.54
CA LYS A 132 -5.23 11.73 15.21
C LYS A 132 -4.29 10.57 15.55
N GLN A 133 -3.04 10.59 15.10
CA GLN A 133 -2.01 9.64 15.50
C GLN A 133 -1.13 10.23 16.61
N ILE A 134 -0.23 9.41 17.15
CA ILE A 134 0.58 9.71 18.33
C ILE A 134 1.43 10.97 18.12
N THR A 135 1.30 11.93 19.06
CA THR A 135 2.09 13.17 19.13
C THR A 135 3.35 13.02 20.00
N PRO A 136 4.32 13.97 19.97
CA PRO A 136 5.56 13.88 20.72
C PRO A 136 5.27 13.89 22.23
N SER A 137 6.11 13.24 23.02
CA SER A 137 5.98 13.26 24.48
C SER A 137 7.28 13.70 25.15
N ALA A 138 7.19 14.73 26.00
CA ALA A 138 8.32 15.32 26.70
C ALA A 138 8.68 14.59 28.01
N VAL A 139 8.54 13.26 28.06
CA VAL A 139 8.78 12.46 29.28
C VAL A 139 10.20 12.70 29.81
N GLY A 140 10.31 13.04 31.10
CA GLY A 140 11.59 13.32 31.76
C GLY A 140 12.22 14.66 31.39
N ARG A 141 11.50 15.56 30.69
CA ARG A 141 11.92 16.95 30.49
C ARG A 141 11.33 17.86 31.57
N ASP A 142 12.11 18.85 31.95
CA ASP A 142 11.73 19.86 32.93
C ASP A 142 10.84 20.90 32.25
N LYS A 143 9.51 20.79 32.48
CA LYS A 143 8.53 21.70 31.87
C LYS A 143 8.73 23.15 32.29
N GLN A 144 9.15 23.41 33.53
CA GLN A 144 9.38 24.77 34.00
C GLN A 144 10.53 25.43 33.21
N LYS A 145 11.65 24.71 33.01
CA LYS A 145 12.75 25.24 32.18
C LYS A 145 12.36 25.51 30.73
N VAL A 146 11.43 24.73 30.16
CA VAL A 146 10.91 24.98 28.80
C VAL A 146 10.10 26.27 28.78
N LEU A 147 9.18 26.46 29.74
CA LEU A 147 8.40 27.69 29.88
C LEU A 147 9.30 28.91 30.12
N ASP A 148 10.29 28.80 31.01
CA ASP A 148 11.27 29.87 31.27
C ASP A 148 12.03 30.27 29.99
N TYR A 149 12.36 29.32 29.12
CA TYR A 149 12.97 29.60 27.82
C TYR A 149 12.01 30.23 26.81
N ILE A 150 10.75 29.78 26.75
CA ILE A 150 9.71 30.38 25.89
C ILE A 150 9.51 31.85 26.30
N THR A 151 9.23 32.11 27.59
CA THR A 151 9.02 33.46 28.11
C THR A 151 10.23 34.37 27.87
N ARG A 152 11.46 33.85 28.05
CA ARG A 152 12.69 34.63 27.91
C ARG A 152 13.10 34.94 26.48
N TYR A 153 12.85 34.03 25.53
CA TYR A 153 13.42 34.10 24.18
C TYR A 153 12.39 34.21 23.05
N LEU A 154 11.11 33.94 23.30
CA LEU A 154 10.05 33.88 22.30
C LEU A 154 8.82 34.74 22.69
N GLY A 155 8.89 35.54 23.75
CA GLY A 155 7.74 36.31 24.27
C GLY A 155 7.17 37.36 23.30
N ASP A 156 7.91 37.72 22.26
CA ASP A 156 7.49 38.59 21.15
C ASP A 156 6.89 37.83 19.95
N ILE A 157 6.99 36.49 19.94
CA ILE A 157 6.41 35.64 18.90
C ILE A 157 4.94 35.34 19.24
N PRO A 158 3.98 35.55 18.30
CA PRO A 158 2.59 35.15 18.50
C PRO A 158 2.46 33.67 18.85
N PHE A 159 1.56 33.32 19.76
CA PHE A 159 1.29 31.93 20.17
C PHE A 159 2.53 31.17 20.71
N SER A 160 3.52 31.88 21.25
CA SER A 160 4.82 31.33 21.68
C SER A 160 4.73 30.21 22.73
N ASP A 161 3.66 30.15 23.53
CA ASP A 161 3.36 29.06 24.46
C ASP A 161 3.35 27.67 23.80
N ASN A 162 3.05 27.60 22.50
CA ASN A 162 3.01 26.36 21.72
C ASN A 162 4.40 25.87 21.25
N PHE A 163 5.48 26.60 21.53
CA PHE A 163 6.86 26.20 21.17
C PHE A 163 7.48 25.27 22.22
N ASP A 164 6.66 24.48 22.90
CA ASP A 164 7.09 23.49 23.87
C ASP A 164 7.60 22.19 23.19
N LEU A 165 7.76 21.12 23.98
CA LEU A 165 8.26 19.83 23.50
C LEU A 165 7.16 18.78 23.26
N GLU A 166 5.90 19.11 23.52
CA GLU A 166 4.73 18.23 23.40
C GLU A 166 3.86 18.60 22.19
N THR A 167 3.90 19.86 21.76
CA THR A 167 3.30 20.35 20.53
C THR A 167 4.10 19.87 19.31
N SER A 168 3.39 19.35 18.31
CA SER A 168 4.00 18.89 17.06
C SER A 168 4.24 20.03 16.07
N ILE A 169 5.18 19.85 15.14
CA ILE A 169 5.41 20.80 14.04
C ILE A 169 4.24 20.84 13.05
N PHE A 170 3.44 19.76 12.99
CA PHE A 170 2.16 19.74 12.29
C PHE A 170 1.14 20.69 12.95
N GLU A 171 0.95 20.57 14.27
CA GLU A 171 0.03 21.40 15.07
C GLU A 171 0.48 22.87 15.09
N LEU A 172 1.79 23.14 15.20
CA LEU A 172 2.35 24.48 14.99
C LEU A 172 2.05 25.04 13.58
N ALA A 173 2.12 24.22 12.53
CA ALA A 173 1.80 24.67 11.19
C ALA A 173 0.30 25.02 11.05
N GLU A 174 -0.60 24.27 11.68
CA GLU A 174 -2.03 24.61 11.72
C GLU A 174 -2.29 25.93 12.49
N ILE A 175 -1.60 26.15 13.61
CA ILE A 175 -1.72 27.39 14.40
C ILE A 175 -1.30 28.63 13.60
N PHE A 176 -0.18 28.55 12.87
CA PHE A 176 0.38 29.72 12.15
C PHE A 176 -0.16 29.93 10.73
N PHE A 177 -0.51 28.86 10.01
CA PHE A 177 -0.92 28.93 8.60
C PHE A 177 -2.42 28.61 8.38
N GLY A 178 -3.12 28.20 9.43
CA GLY A 178 -4.57 28.00 9.43
C GLY A 178 -5.03 26.68 8.80
N THR A 179 -6.34 26.58 8.62
CA THR A 179 -7.07 25.32 8.37
C THR A 179 -7.01 24.77 6.94
N LYS A 180 -6.21 25.36 6.03
CA LYS A 180 -6.07 24.90 4.64
C LYS A 180 -5.17 23.66 4.51
N LYS A 181 -5.50 22.59 5.23
CA LYS A 181 -4.87 21.27 5.08
C LYS A 181 -5.50 20.47 3.96
N LEU A 182 -4.67 19.79 3.18
CA LEU A 182 -5.10 18.80 2.18
C LEU A 182 -5.23 17.43 2.86
N MET A 183 -6.46 16.98 3.12
CA MET A 183 -6.71 15.65 3.66
C MET A 183 -6.66 14.61 2.53
N LEU A 184 -5.71 13.67 2.62
CA LEU A 184 -5.74 12.45 1.82
C LEU A 184 -6.84 11.54 2.38
N LYS A 185 -7.79 11.14 1.53
CA LYS A 185 -8.97 10.36 1.94
C LYS A 185 -8.86 8.87 1.65
N GLU A 186 -8.12 8.50 0.62
CA GLU A 186 -8.03 7.13 0.10
C GLU A 186 -7.21 6.24 1.06
N HIS A 187 -7.78 5.11 1.49
CA HIS A 187 -7.12 4.18 2.41
C HIS A 187 -6.93 2.80 1.81
N PHE A 188 -5.67 2.39 1.70
CA PHE A 188 -5.23 1.22 0.94
C PHE A 188 -4.75 0.04 1.81
N ARG A 189 -4.61 0.23 3.14
CA ARG A 189 -3.94 -0.73 4.04
C ARG A 189 -4.90 -1.76 4.64
N CYS A 190 -5.91 -1.28 5.35
CA CYS A 190 -6.78 -2.10 6.19
C CYS A 190 -8.03 -2.48 5.41
N LEU A 191 -8.61 -3.63 5.72
CA LEU A 191 -9.96 -3.97 5.26
C LEU A 191 -11.00 -2.96 5.79
N PRO A 192 -12.15 -2.76 5.10
CA PRO A 192 -13.18 -1.81 5.50
C PRO A 192 -13.66 -2.03 6.94
N GLU A 193 -13.82 -3.29 7.36
CA GLU A 193 -14.25 -3.69 8.70
C GLU A 193 -13.27 -3.21 9.78
N ILE A 194 -11.97 -3.15 9.46
CA ILE A 194 -10.92 -2.73 10.39
C ILE A 194 -10.88 -1.20 10.51
N ILE A 195 -10.79 -0.49 9.37
CA ILE A 195 -10.59 0.97 9.40
C ILE A 195 -11.86 1.74 9.76
N SER A 196 -13.06 1.17 9.54
CA SER A 196 -14.32 1.89 9.80
C SER A 196 -14.49 2.28 11.27
N PHE A 197 -13.98 1.49 12.22
CA PHE A 197 -13.90 1.87 13.64
C PHE A 197 -13.20 3.22 13.85
N ASN A 198 -12.04 3.40 13.19
CA ASN A 198 -11.25 4.61 13.27
C ASN A 198 -11.89 5.75 12.48
N ASN A 199 -12.45 5.42 11.32
CA ASN A 199 -13.07 6.38 10.40
C ASN A 199 -14.24 7.13 11.06
N ASP A 200 -15.11 6.38 11.72
CA ASP A 200 -16.24 6.91 12.48
C ASP A 200 -15.74 7.73 13.69
N LEU A 201 -14.90 7.12 14.52
CA LEU A 201 -14.48 7.67 15.81
C LEU A 201 -13.56 8.91 15.71
N PHE A 202 -12.71 8.98 14.68
CA PHE A 202 -11.65 10.01 14.59
C PHE A 202 -11.72 10.89 13.33
N TYR A 203 -12.25 10.38 12.21
CA TYR A 203 -12.16 11.04 10.90
C TYR A 203 -13.52 11.47 10.32
N GLN A 204 -14.61 11.35 11.07
CA GLN A 204 -15.97 11.77 10.65
C GLN A 204 -16.41 11.10 9.34
N ASN A 205 -16.06 9.83 9.15
CA ASN A 205 -16.37 9.04 7.95
C ASN A 205 -15.82 9.65 6.63
N LYS A 206 -14.73 10.43 6.71
CA LYS A 206 -14.05 11.05 5.54
C LYS A 206 -13.00 10.16 4.87
N ILE A 207 -12.57 9.08 5.53
CA ILE A 207 -11.67 8.09 4.94
C ILE A 207 -12.48 7.16 4.04
N ILE A 208 -11.93 6.86 2.87
CA ILE A 208 -12.51 6.01 1.84
C ILE A 208 -11.70 4.72 1.79
N PRO A 209 -12.15 3.61 2.41
CA PRO A 209 -11.48 2.32 2.29
C PRO A 209 -11.60 1.81 0.86
N LEU A 210 -10.46 1.65 0.18
CA LEU A 210 -10.40 1.11 -1.18
C LEU A 210 -9.88 -0.33 -1.21
N ARG A 211 -9.28 -0.81 -0.11
CA ARG A 211 -8.81 -2.19 -0.03
C ARG A 211 -9.99 -3.15 0.07
N ASN A 212 -10.05 -4.08 -0.86
CA ASN A 212 -10.94 -5.23 -0.84
C ASN A 212 -10.14 -6.44 -1.39
N PRO A 213 -9.81 -7.49 -0.62
CA PRO A 213 -9.09 -8.67 -1.10
C PRO A 213 -10.04 -9.62 -1.86
N ALA A 214 -9.53 -10.68 -2.48
CA ALA A 214 -10.40 -11.76 -2.96
C ALA A 214 -10.97 -12.57 -1.77
N GLN A 215 -12.13 -13.22 -1.95
CA GLN A 215 -12.79 -13.94 -0.85
C GLN A 215 -11.95 -15.13 -0.32
N SER A 216 -11.12 -15.75 -1.17
CA SER A 216 -10.17 -16.79 -0.75
C SER A 216 -9.07 -16.25 0.17
N GLU A 217 -8.60 -15.03 -0.05
CA GLU A 217 -7.53 -14.37 0.71
C GLU A 217 -8.04 -13.83 2.05
N LYS A 218 -9.31 -13.43 2.10
CA LYS A 218 -9.95 -12.77 3.26
C LYS A 218 -9.89 -13.64 4.52
N LEU A 219 -9.28 -13.15 5.60
CA LEU A 219 -8.97 -13.94 6.80
C LEU A 219 -10.13 -14.01 7.80
N GLU A 220 -11.26 -14.58 7.39
CA GLU A 220 -12.50 -14.55 8.19
C GLU A 220 -12.40 -15.23 9.58
N PRO A 221 -13.14 -14.73 10.60
CA PRO A 221 -13.81 -13.42 10.61
C PRO A 221 -12.78 -12.27 10.66
N VAL A 222 -12.88 -11.25 9.82
CA VAL A 222 -11.89 -10.14 9.77
C VAL A 222 -11.65 -9.51 11.15
N LEU A 223 -12.73 -9.32 11.90
CA LEU A 223 -12.70 -8.90 13.30
C LEU A 223 -13.00 -10.11 14.18
N GLU A 224 -12.09 -10.46 15.08
CA GLU A 224 -12.26 -11.59 16.00
C GLU A 224 -12.14 -11.08 17.45
N ASN A 225 -13.04 -11.52 18.34
CA ASN A 225 -12.89 -11.33 19.79
C ASN A 225 -12.64 -12.68 20.47
N VAL A 226 -11.70 -12.70 21.41
CA VAL A 226 -11.35 -13.88 22.21
C VAL A 226 -11.50 -13.51 23.68
N TYR A 227 -12.60 -13.98 24.28
CA TYR A 227 -12.82 -13.83 25.72
C TYR A 227 -11.99 -14.85 26.50
N VAL A 228 -11.08 -14.34 27.33
CA VAL A 228 -10.20 -15.14 28.19
C VAL A 228 -10.79 -15.17 29.60
N LYS A 229 -11.49 -16.26 29.91
CA LYS A 229 -12.08 -16.52 31.22
C LYS A 229 -11.00 -16.53 32.31
N ASP A 230 -11.38 -16.07 33.51
CA ASP A 230 -10.55 -16.07 34.73
C ASP A 230 -9.21 -15.29 34.60
N GLY A 231 -9.08 -14.44 33.57
CA GLY A 231 -7.93 -13.56 33.40
C GLY A 231 -7.94 -12.39 34.37
N TYR A 232 -6.78 -12.13 34.96
CA TYR A 232 -6.59 -11.14 36.01
C TYR A 232 -5.31 -10.33 35.77
N ARG A 233 -5.35 -9.05 36.11
CA ARG A 233 -4.20 -8.14 35.94
C ARG A 233 -3.39 -8.07 37.23
N LYS A 234 -2.11 -8.46 37.17
CA LYS A 234 -1.15 -8.28 38.27
C LYS A 234 0.11 -7.61 37.75
N ASN A 235 0.54 -6.54 38.42
CA ASN A 235 1.70 -5.72 38.01
C ASN A 235 1.62 -5.27 36.52
N LYS A 236 0.43 -4.82 36.09
CA LYS A 236 0.09 -4.41 34.71
C LYS A 236 0.20 -5.51 33.63
N VAL A 237 0.26 -6.78 34.04
CA VAL A 237 0.33 -7.95 33.15
C VAL A 237 -0.89 -8.85 33.41
N ASN A 238 -1.57 -9.28 32.35
CA ASN A 238 -2.57 -10.35 32.39
C ASN A 238 -1.97 -11.61 31.78
N LYS A 239 -1.54 -12.53 32.65
CA LYS A 239 -0.80 -13.73 32.24
C LYS A 239 -1.65 -14.73 31.47
N VAL A 240 -2.90 -14.91 31.90
CA VAL A 240 -3.85 -15.85 31.25
C VAL A 240 -4.11 -15.39 29.82
N GLU A 241 -4.27 -14.08 29.62
CA GLU A 241 -4.41 -13.46 28.30
C GLU A 241 -3.14 -13.58 27.46
N ALA A 242 -1.96 -13.36 28.05
CA ALA A 242 -0.67 -13.53 27.36
C ALA A 242 -0.44 -14.97 26.88
N GLU A 243 -0.77 -15.98 27.70
CA GLU A 243 -0.71 -17.39 27.31
C GLU A 243 -1.72 -17.73 26.20
N ALA A 244 -2.95 -17.22 26.29
CA ALA A 244 -3.98 -17.43 25.27
C ALA A 244 -3.56 -16.83 23.91
N ILE A 245 -2.94 -15.65 23.92
CA ILE A 245 -2.37 -15.02 22.71
C ILE A 245 -1.27 -15.90 22.10
N CYS A 246 -0.32 -16.39 22.91
CA CYS A 246 0.77 -17.24 22.39
C CYS A 246 0.27 -18.58 21.82
N LYS A 247 -0.72 -19.21 22.50
CA LYS A 247 -1.42 -20.41 22.01
C LYS A 247 -2.08 -20.16 20.66
N LYS A 248 -2.84 -19.07 20.54
CA LYS A 248 -3.53 -18.69 19.30
C LYS A 248 -2.56 -18.44 18.14
N ILE A 249 -1.43 -17.77 18.38
CA ILE A 249 -0.40 -17.58 17.35
C ILE A 249 0.12 -18.95 16.89
N ALA A 250 0.50 -19.83 17.83
CA ALA A 250 1.02 -21.17 17.53
C ALA A 250 0.00 -22.09 16.80
N GLU A 251 -1.30 -21.86 17.00
CA GLU A 251 -2.37 -22.52 16.24
C GLU A 251 -2.52 -21.94 14.82
N LEU A 252 -2.52 -20.61 14.69
CA LEU A 252 -2.74 -19.94 13.41
C LEU A 252 -1.58 -20.18 12.43
N ILE A 253 -0.31 -20.10 12.87
CA ILE A 253 0.84 -20.26 11.96
C ILE A 253 0.99 -21.66 11.33
N LYS A 254 0.22 -22.65 11.82
CA LYS A 254 0.16 -24.02 11.28
C LYS A 254 -0.89 -24.18 10.17
N LYS A 255 -1.77 -23.20 9.97
CA LYS A 255 -2.81 -23.20 8.94
C LYS A 255 -2.25 -22.59 7.66
N ASP A 256 -2.47 -23.25 6.53
CA ASP A 256 -1.88 -22.85 5.24
C ASP A 256 -2.24 -21.40 4.84
N LYS A 257 -3.51 -21.00 5.04
CA LYS A 257 -4.01 -19.61 4.81
C LYS A 257 -3.29 -18.52 5.64
N TYR A 258 -2.45 -18.89 6.60
CA TYR A 258 -1.67 -18.01 7.46
C TYR A 258 -0.15 -18.13 7.24
N ARG A 259 0.30 -18.97 6.29
CA ARG A 259 1.70 -19.37 6.10
C ARG A 259 2.62 -18.18 5.80
N ASP A 260 2.17 -17.27 4.95
CA ASP A 260 2.93 -16.09 4.48
C ASP A 260 2.45 -14.79 5.16
N LYS A 261 1.66 -14.90 6.23
CA LYS A 261 1.09 -13.77 6.96
C LYS A 261 1.98 -13.38 8.14
N THR A 262 2.06 -12.07 8.37
CA THR A 262 2.82 -11.47 9.47
C THR A 262 1.96 -11.17 10.69
N PHE A 263 2.57 -11.27 11.88
CA PHE A 263 1.88 -11.16 13.16
C PHE A 263 2.48 -10.07 14.04
N GLY A 264 1.62 -9.25 14.63
CA GLY A 264 1.99 -8.26 15.65
C GLY A 264 1.07 -8.32 16.86
N VAL A 265 1.61 -8.11 18.06
CA VAL A 265 0.83 -8.00 19.30
C VAL A 265 0.96 -6.60 19.89
N ILE A 266 -0.16 -5.92 20.09
CA ILE A 266 -0.19 -4.56 20.67
C ILE A 266 -0.91 -4.59 22.02
N SER A 267 -0.24 -4.14 23.07
CA SER A 267 -0.84 -3.95 24.40
C SER A 267 -1.52 -2.59 24.51
N LEU A 268 -2.81 -2.57 24.87
CA LEU A 268 -3.59 -1.33 25.00
C LEU A 268 -3.26 -0.53 26.27
N THR A 269 -2.71 -1.17 27.32
CA THR A 269 -2.34 -0.50 28.59
C THR A 269 -0.83 -0.31 28.79
N GLY A 270 -0.01 -0.65 27.79
CA GLY A 270 1.43 -0.34 27.77
C GLY A 270 2.38 -1.56 27.75
N ARG A 271 3.68 -1.27 27.69
CA ARG A 271 4.76 -2.21 27.28
C ARG A 271 4.95 -3.43 28.17
N ASP A 272 4.56 -3.38 29.45
CA ASP A 272 4.84 -4.46 30.41
C ASP A 272 4.18 -5.79 29.98
N GLN A 273 2.93 -5.76 29.51
CA GLN A 273 2.23 -6.92 28.92
C GLN A 273 2.90 -7.37 27.61
N ALA A 274 3.20 -6.44 26.71
CA ALA A 274 3.77 -6.76 25.40
C ALA A 274 5.15 -7.43 25.53
N LYS A 275 6.00 -6.93 26.43
CA LYS A 275 7.28 -7.54 26.79
C LYS A 275 7.10 -8.93 27.43
N HIS A 276 6.05 -9.12 28.23
CA HIS A 276 5.75 -10.44 28.78
C HIS A 276 5.39 -11.43 27.68
N ILE A 277 4.54 -11.03 26.71
CA ILE A 277 4.17 -11.85 25.55
C ILE A 277 5.39 -12.13 24.67
N TYR A 278 6.22 -11.12 24.39
CA TYR A 278 7.47 -11.26 23.61
C TYR A 278 8.41 -12.32 24.21
N ASN A 279 8.54 -12.38 25.53
CA ASN A 279 9.38 -13.39 26.19
C ASN A 279 8.68 -14.75 26.34
N LEU A 280 7.34 -14.78 26.30
CA LEU A 280 6.55 -16.00 26.51
C LEU A 280 6.44 -16.83 25.23
N ILE A 281 6.46 -16.18 24.06
CA ILE A 281 6.26 -16.78 22.74
C ILE A 281 7.29 -17.87 22.39
N ASP A 282 8.51 -17.77 22.92
CA ASP A 282 9.60 -18.76 22.75
C ASP A 282 9.21 -20.16 23.24
N ASN A 283 8.27 -20.25 24.19
CA ASN A 283 7.75 -21.54 24.68
C ASN A 283 6.69 -22.17 23.76
N TYR A 284 6.25 -21.45 22.72
CA TYR A 284 5.12 -21.83 21.87
C TYR A 284 5.52 -21.99 20.39
N ILE A 285 6.46 -21.18 19.88
CA ILE A 285 6.92 -21.23 18.49
C ILE A 285 8.44 -21.01 18.38
N SER A 286 9.06 -21.62 17.37
CA SER A 286 10.51 -21.54 17.17
C SER A 286 10.96 -20.12 16.78
N THR A 287 12.20 -19.76 17.05
CA THR A 287 12.79 -18.48 16.58
C THR A 287 12.69 -18.33 15.06
N LYS A 288 12.85 -19.43 14.30
CA LYS A 288 12.68 -19.46 12.85
C LYS A 288 11.24 -19.13 12.42
N ASP A 289 10.24 -19.57 13.16
CA ASP A 289 8.84 -19.19 12.91
C ASP A 289 8.58 -17.73 13.26
N GLN A 290 9.16 -17.22 14.35
CA GLN A 290 9.07 -15.80 14.73
C GLN A 290 9.65 -14.90 13.63
N GLU A 291 10.83 -15.24 13.10
CA GLU A 291 11.45 -14.53 11.97
C GLU A 291 10.58 -14.60 10.70
N ARG A 292 10.11 -15.81 10.33
CA ARG A 292 9.23 -16.04 9.17
C ARG A 292 7.98 -15.16 9.21
N ILE A 293 7.30 -15.10 10.36
CA ILE A 293 6.07 -14.31 10.52
C ILE A 293 6.35 -12.84 10.89
N ARG A 294 7.61 -12.42 10.90
CA ARG A 294 8.08 -11.07 11.32
C ARG A 294 7.44 -10.64 12.65
N PHE A 295 7.43 -11.57 13.61
CA PHE A 295 6.77 -11.41 14.89
C PHE A 295 7.29 -10.19 15.65
N HIS A 296 6.37 -9.36 16.16
CA HIS A 296 6.71 -8.29 17.07
C HIS A 296 5.64 -8.15 18.16
N ALA A 297 6.03 -7.70 19.34
CA ALA A 297 5.11 -7.37 20.42
C ALA A 297 5.56 -6.08 21.13
N GLY A 298 4.67 -5.10 21.20
CA GLY A 298 4.96 -3.75 21.70
C GLY A 298 3.72 -2.99 22.18
N ASP A 299 3.88 -1.70 22.45
CA ASP A 299 2.75 -0.78 22.57
C ASP A 299 2.46 -0.05 21.24
N ALA A 300 1.47 0.84 21.23
CA ALA A 300 1.11 1.58 20.02
C ALA A 300 2.24 2.47 19.46
N TYR A 301 3.21 2.90 20.27
CA TYR A 301 4.38 3.66 19.79
C TYR A 301 5.38 2.73 19.09
N ASP A 302 5.55 1.49 19.58
CA ASP A 302 6.49 0.52 19.01
C ASP A 302 6.06 0.06 17.59
N PHE A 303 4.76 0.12 17.29
CA PHE A 303 4.21 -0.16 15.96
C PHE A 303 4.01 1.11 15.10
N GLN A 304 4.46 2.29 15.54
CA GLN A 304 4.24 3.52 14.78
C GLN A 304 5.05 3.51 13.47
N GLY A 305 4.35 3.68 12.34
CA GLY A 305 4.92 3.51 10.99
C GLY A 305 5.08 2.06 10.53
N ASP A 306 4.85 1.07 11.41
CA ASP A 306 4.88 -0.37 11.09
C ASP A 306 3.45 -0.91 10.85
N GLU A 307 3.32 -2.10 10.27
CA GLU A 307 2.06 -2.74 9.88
C GLU A 307 2.19 -4.28 9.80
N ARG A 308 1.12 -5.02 10.10
CA ARG A 308 1.09 -6.49 10.01
C ARG A 308 -0.19 -6.98 9.37
N ASP A 309 -0.11 -8.11 8.69
CA ASP A 309 -1.27 -8.80 8.12
C ASP A 309 -2.30 -9.12 9.21
N ILE A 310 -1.81 -9.57 10.37
CA ILE A 310 -2.61 -9.89 11.55
C ILE A 310 -2.09 -9.09 12.74
N ILE A 311 -2.97 -8.31 13.36
CA ILE A 311 -2.69 -7.67 14.66
C ILE A 311 -3.57 -8.31 15.73
N ILE A 312 -2.93 -8.62 16.86
CA ILE A 312 -3.57 -9.13 18.06
C ILE A 312 -3.50 -8.03 19.12
N LEU A 313 -4.64 -7.54 19.58
CA LEU A 313 -4.74 -6.54 20.64
C LEU A 313 -4.92 -7.24 21.99
N SER A 314 -4.05 -6.90 22.95
CA SER A 314 -4.16 -7.33 24.34
C SER A 314 -4.79 -6.22 25.16
N MET A 315 -6.01 -6.45 25.68
CA MET A 315 -6.73 -5.48 26.52
C MET A 315 -6.16 -5.38 27.94
N VAL A 316 -5.58 -6.47 28.46
CA VAL A 316 -4.87 -6.56 29.76
C VAL A 316 -5.73 -6.40 31.02
N VAL A 317 -6.96 -5.86 30.90
CA VAL A 317 -7.89 -5.68 32.01
C VAL A 317 -8.45 -7.03 32.47
N GLY A 318 -8.44 -7.29 33.78
CA GLY A 318 -9.10 -8.45 34.39
C GLY A 318 -10.59 -8.22 34.65
N GLY A 319 -11.33 -9.27 35.04
CA GLY A 319 -12.74 -9.19 35.42
C GLY A 319 -13.01 -8.39 36.71
N GLN A 320 -14.19 -8.60 37.31
CA GLN A 320 -14.80 -7.84 38.43
C GLN A 320 -13.90 -7.22 39.54
N ASP A 321 -12.73 -7.77 39.86
CA ASP A 321 -11.82 -7.26 40.89
C ASP A 321 -10.70 -6.30 40.37
N ASP A 322 -10.58 -6.09 39.05
CA ASP A 322 -9.52 -5.24 38.49
C ASP A 322 -9.88 -3.75 38.52
N ASN A 323 -9.23 -3.00 39.40
CA ASN A 323 -9.46 -1.56 39.54
C ASN A 323 -8.78 -0.78 38.39
N TYR A 324 -9.45 -0.69 37.24
CA TYR A 324 -8.99 0.03 36.06
C TYR A 324 -9.65 1.43 35.95
N ARG A 325 -8.93 2.37 35.33
CA ARG A 325 -9.50 3.68 34.92
C ARG A 325 -9.88 3.61 33.45
N ALA A 326 -10.93 4.33 33.06
CA ALA A 326 -11.35 4.43 31.67
C ALA A 326 -10.22 4.94 30.78
N LEU A 327 -10.06 4.38 29.57
CA LEU A 327 -9.17 4.95 28.56
C LEU A 327 -9.94 5.98 27.76
N SER A 328 -9.77 7.26 28.09
CA SER A 328 -10.42 8.40 27.42
C SER A 328 -9.49 9.61 27.27
N GLY A 329 -9.72 10.43 26.24
CA GLY A 329 -8.94 11.62 25.92
C GLY A 329 -7.82 11.41 24.89
N LYS A 330 -7.37 12.53 24.28
CA LYS A 330 -6.48 12.63 23.09
C LYS A 330 -5.36 11.59 23.05
N THR A 331 -4.59 11.40 24.12
CA THR A 331 -3.46 10.44 24.15
C THR A 331 -3.89 8.97 24.00
N TYR A 332 -5.04 8.57 24.56
CA TYR A 332 -5.53 7.20 24.41
C TYR A 332 -6.28 7.00 23.09
N GLU A 333 -6.99 8.03 22.62
CA GLU A 333 -7.59 8.08 21.28
C GLU A 333 -6.51 7.85 20.20
N GLN A 334 -5.42 8.60 20.25
CA GLN A 334 -4.28 8.45 19.34
C GLN A 334 -3.65 7.05 19.40
N ARG A 335 -3.48 6.49 20.60
CA ARG A 335 -2.92 5.13 20.78
C ARG A 335 -3.82 4.05 20.20
N ILE A 336 -5.13 4.15 20.40
CA ILE A 336 -6.08 3.19 19.85
C ILE A 336 -6.22 3.36 18.33
N ASN A 337 -6.27 4.60 17.83
CA ASN A 337 -6.23 4.88 16.40
C ASN A 337 -5.00 4.23 15.74
N VAL A 338 -3.81 4.42 16.32
CA VAL A 338 -2.60 3.74 15.85
C VAL A 338 -2.75 2.23 15.94
N ALA A 339 -3.11 1.67 17.10
CA ALA A 339 -3.15 0.22 17.33
C ALA A 339 -4.09 -0.55 16.40
N THR A 340 -5.32 -0.06 16.18
CA THR A 340 -6.31 -0.74 15.32
C THR A 340 -5.97 -0.58 13.83
N SER A 341 -5.37 0.54 13.42
CA SER A 341 -4.98 0.81 12.02
C SER A 341 -3.70 0.09 11.55
N ARG A 342 -3.07 -0.72 12.41
CA ARG A 342 -1.91 -1.55 12.01
C ARG A 342 -2.30 -2.86 11.33
N ALA A 343 -3.54 -3.30 11.49
CA ALA A 343 -4.04 -4.54 10.93
C ALA A 343 -4.35 -4.37 9.45
N LYS A 344 -3.74 -5.20 8.61
CA LYS A 344 -4.03 -5.28 7.19
C LYS A 344 -5.25 -6.16 6.91
N ASP A 345 -5.21 -7.42 7.35
CA ASP A 345 -6.14 -8.48 6.94
C ASP A 345 -7.04 -8.98 8.08
N LYS A 346 -6.54 -8.95 9.33
CA LYS A 346 -7.28 -9.46 10.50
C LYS A 346 -6.91 -8.70 11.78
N LEU A 347 -7.92 -8.38 12.59
CA LEU A 347 -7.77 -7.79 13.92
C LEU A 347 -8.38 -8.73 14.97
N ILE A 348 -7.57 -9.21 15.91
CA ILE A 348 -8.01 -10.12 16.98
C ILE A 348 -7.89 -9.42 18.34
N LEU A 349 -8.99 -9.19 19.04
CA LEU A 349 -9.00 -8.58 20.38
C LEU A 349 -9.11 -9.67 21.46
N PHE A 350 -8.08 -9.78 22.30
CA PHE A 350 -8.11 -10.57 23.52
C PHE A 350 -8.55 -9.71 24.70
N HIS A 351 -9.47 -10.23 25.53
CA HIS A 351 -10.02 -9.51 26.66
C HIS A 351 -10.50 -10.47 27.77
N SER A 352 -10.35 -10.07 29.04
CA SER A 352 -10.86 -10.83 30.21
C SER A 352 -12.06 -10.17 30.90
N VAL A 353 -12.73 -9.25 30.21
CA VAL A 353 -13.89 -8.47 30.67
C VAL A 353 -15.10 -8.67 29.76
N GLN A 354 -16.32 -8.58 30.31
CA GLN A 354 -17.55 -8.57 29.54
C GLN A 354 -18.23 -7.19 29.56
N LEU A 355 -18.91 -6.85 28.47
CA LEU A 355 -19.70 -5.62 28.36
C LEU A 355 -20.96 -5.74 29.25
N GLY A 356 -21.30 -4.69 29.98
CA GLY A 356 -22.49 -4.66 30.84
C GLY A 356 -22.32 -5.30 32.23
N THR A 357 -21.22 -6.00 32.48
CA THR A 357 -20.81 -6.50 33.81
C THR A 357 -19.53 -5.81 34.29
N ASP A 358 -18.41 -6.05 33.60
CA ASP A 358 -17.09 -5.58 33.99
C ASP A 358 -16.72 -4.26 33.30
N LEU A 359 -17.16 -4.09 32.05
CA LEU A 359 -16.86 -2.94 31.18
C LEU A 359 -18.16 -2.22 30.81
N ASN A 360 -18.46 -1.15 31.56
CA ASN A 360 -19.76 -0.48 31.55
C ASN A 360 -19.71 0.98 31.07
N ASN A 361 -18.53 1.62 31.12
CA ASN A 361 -18.39 3.00 30.69
C ASN A 361 -18.31 3.08 29.16
N GLN A 362 -19.35 3.64 28.53
CA GLN A 362 -19.42 3.79 27.08
C GLN A 362 -18.39 4.78 26.50
N ASP A 363 -17.84 5.69 27.31
CA ASP A 363 -16.76 6.59 26.90
C ASP A 363 -15.37 5.93 26.94
N ASP A 364 -15.25 4.74 27.54
CA ASP A 364 -14.01 3.96 27.49
C ASP A 364 -13.76 3.46 26.07
N LEU A 365 -12.61 3.80 25.50
CA LEU A 365 -12.24 3.35 24.15
C LEU A 365 -12.16 1.82 24.04
N ARG A 366 -11.90 1.10 25.15
CA ARG A 366 -11.98 -0.38 25.18
C ARG A 366 -13.42 -0.87 25.08
N TYR A 367 -14.38 -0.17 25.68
CA TYR A 367 -15.80 -0.48 25.53
C TYR A 367 -16.19 -0.30 24.06
N LYS A 368 -15.88 0.87 23.48
CA LYS A 368 -16.17 1.18 22.07
C LYS A 368 -15.59 0.11 21.13
N LEU A 369 -14.32 -0.25 21.30
CA LEU A 369 -13.65 -1.26 20.49
C LEU A 369 -14.24 -2.67 20.67
N LEU A 370 -14.48 -3.13 21.91
CA LEU A 370 -15.04 -4.46 22.16
C LEU A 370 -16.50 -4.56 21.68
N ASN A 371 -17.28 -3.49 21.86
CA ASN A 371 -18.65 -3.39 21.36
C ASN A 371 -18.69 -3.42 19.83
N TYR A 372 -17.79 -2.69 19.16
CA TYR A 372 -17.64 -2.71 17.71
C TYR A 372 -17.24 -4.09 17.18
N ILE A 373 -16.24 -4.76 17.77
CA ILE A 373 -15.82 -6.10 17.32
C ILE A 373 -16.89 -7.17 17.61
N LYS A 374 -17.67 -7.05 18.70
CA LYS A 374 -18.71 -8.02 19.05
C LYS A 374 -19.98 -7.91 18.21
N ASN A 375 -20.43 -6.67 17.96
CA ASN A 375 -21.67 -6.43 17.19
C ASN A 375 -21.38 -6.22 15.69
N GLY A 376 -20.10 -6.19 15.32
CA GLY A 376 -19.59 -5.93 13.97
C GLY A 376 -19.83 -4.50 13.50
N ILE A 377 -19.39 -4.24 12.27
CA ILE A 377 -20.31 -3.56 11.35
C ILE A 377 -21.50 -4.51 11.23
N THR A 378 -22.70 -4.06 11.59
CA THR A 378 -23.88 -4.84 11.28
C THR A 378 -24.00 -4.87 9.76
N GLU A 379 -23.77 -6.04 9.15
CA GLU A 379 -24.15 -6.32 7.77
C GLU A 379 -25.68 -6.23 7.69
N LYS A 380 -26.18 -4.99 7.59
CA LYS A 380 -27.50 -4.78 7.04
C LYS A 380 -27.46 -5.29 5.61
N ASP A 381 -28.37 -6.20 5.34
CA ASP A 381 -28.72 -6.69 4.02
C ASP A 381 -27.76 -7.71 3.41
N LEU A 382 -27.33 -8.73 4.16
CA LEU A 382 -27.18 -10.08 3.57
C LEU A 382 -28.58 -10.71 3.35
N ASP A 383 -29.36 -10.10 2.46
CA ASP A 383 -30.76 -10.44 2.22
C ASP A 383 -30.96 -11.43 1.06
N GLU A 384 -32.00 -12.25 1.16
CA GLU A 384 -32.33 -13.34 0.24
C GLU A 384 -32.93 -12.82 -1.07
N ASN A 385 -32.10 -12.29 -1.96
CA ASN A 385 -32.18 -12.34 -3.43
C ASN A 385 -31.13 -11.40 -4.01
N LYS A 386 -29.91 -11.90 -4.32
CA LYS A 386 -28.84 -11.06 -4.91
C LYS A 386 -29.36 -10.21 -6.09
N LYS A 387 -30.13 -10.80 -7.01
CA LYS A 387 -30.74 -10.13 -8.17
C LYS A 387 -31.55 -8.87 -7.83
N LYS A 388 -32.29 -8.84 -6.71
CA LYS A 388 -33.12 -7.69 -6.31
C LYS A 388 -32.32 -6.46 -5.86
N LYS A 389 -30.99 -6.57 -5.75
CA LYS A 389 -30.12 -5.43 -5.41
C LYS A 389 -29.68 -4.61 -6.62
N CYS A 390 -29.88 -5.10 -7.85
CA CYS A 390 -29.59 -4.34 -9.07
C CYS A 390 -30.45 -3.07 -9.14
N ASP A 391 -29.88 -1.97 -9.65
CA ASP A 391 -30.56 -0.67 -9.77
C ASP A 391 -31.39 -0.56 -11.07
N SER A 392 -31.17 -1.46 -12.03
CA SER A 392 -31.87 -1.47 -13.32
C SER A 392 -32.12 -2.88 -13.88
N VAL A 393 -33.14 -2.98 -14.75
CA VAL A 393 -33.46 -4.20 -15.52
C VAL A 393 -32.27 -4.63 -16.39
N PHE A 394 -31.47 -3.67 -16.88
CA PHE A 394 -30.27 -3.97 -17.66
C PHE A 394 -29.21 -4.70 -16.83
N GLU A 395 -28.94 -4.24 -15.60
CA GLU A 395 -28.06 -4.96 -14.67
C GLU A 395 -28.61 -6.34 -14.29
N GLU A 396 -29.94 -6.46 -14.11
CA GLU A 396 -30.60 -7.75 -13.88
C GLU A 396 -30.38 -8.73 -15.05
N ASP A 397 -30.47 -8.27 -16.29
CA ASP A 397 -30.27 -9.08 -17.49
C ASP A 397 -28.79 -9.49 -17.66
N VAL A 398 -27.84 -8.59 -17.39
CA VAL A 398 -26.40 -8.89 -17.40
C VAL A 398 -26.02 -9.85 -16.28
N TYR A 399 -26.57 -9.67 -15.07
CA TYR A 399 -26.44 -10.60 -13.95
C TYR A 399 -26.97 -11.99 -14.31
N ASP A 400 -28.15 -12.08 -14.91
CA ASP A 400 -28.72 -13.33 -15.40
C ASP A 400 -27.84 -13.99 -16.47
N TRP A 401 -27.29 -13.21 -17.42
CA TRP A 401 -26.44 -13.72 -18.50
C TRP A 401 -25.17 -14.38 -17.95
N LEU A 402 -24.54 -13.78 -16.94
CA LEU A 402 -23.34 -14.28 -16.27
C LEU A 402 -23.64 -15.48 -15.37
N THR A 403 -24.67 -15.39 -14.52
CA THR A 403 -25.01 -16.47 -13.58
C THR A 403 -25.54 -17.73 -14.26
N LYS A 404 -26.30 -17.61 -15.36
CA LYS A 404 -26.70 -18.76 -16.22
C LYS A 404 -25.50 -19.51 -16.81
N ARG A 405 -24.35 -18.86 -16.94
CA ARG A 405 -23.08 -19.46 -17.41
C ARG A 405 -22.20 -19.97 -16.27
N GLY A 406 -22.70 -19.99 -15.03
CA GLY A 406 -22.05 -20.57 -13.85
C GLY A 406 -21.10 -19.63 -13.10
N TYR A 407 -21.04 -18.35 -13.45
CA TYR A 407 -20.21 -17.40 -12.71
C TYR A 407 -20.85 -16.96 -11.39
N GLU A 408 -20.04 -16.79 -10.36
CA GLU A 408 -20.49 -16.17 -9.11
C GLU A 408 -20.49 -14.65 -9.28
N VAL A 409 -21.68 -14.04 -9.17
CA VAL A 409 -21.85 -12.60 -9.33
C VAL A 409 -22.45 -12.01 -8.07
N THR A 410 -21.91 -10.88 -7.62
CA THR A 410 -22.46 -10.07 -6.54
C THR A 410 -22.76 -8.67 -7.10
N PRO A 411 -24.05 -8.27 -7.16
CA PRO A 411 -24.44 -6.96 -7.63
C PRO A 411 -24.21 -5.88 -6.58
N GLN A 412 -23.97 -4.67 -7.08
CA GLN A 412 -24.01 -3.41 -6.36
C GLN A 412 -23.08 -3.39 -5.14
N VAL A 413 -21.82 -3.75 -5.38
CA VAL A 413 -20.75 -3.89 -4.37
C VAL A 413 -20.20 -2.53 -4.00
N GLU A 414 -20.27 -2.19 -2.70
CA GLU A 414 -19.71 -0.95 -2.18
C GLU A 414 -18.19 -1.06 -1.96
N VAL A 415 -17.45 -0.10 -2.50
CA VAL A 415 -16.00 0.06 -2.32
C VAL A 415 -15.73 1.50 -1.86
N GLY A 416 -15.77 1.71 -0.55
CA GLY A 416 -15.57 3.01 0.07
C GLY A 416 -16.76 3.95 -0.14
N ALA A 417 -16.64 4.87 -1.09
CA ALA A 417 -17.71 5.81 -1.46
C ALA A 417 -18.30 5.51 -2.85
N TYR A 418 -17.93 4.37 -3.42
CA TYR A 418 -18.30 3.92 -4.77
C TYR A 418 -19.13 2.66 -4.69
N ARG A 419 -19.97 2.43 -5.70
CA ARG A 419 -20.81 1.25 -5.85
C ARG A 419 -20.55 0.73 -7.26
N ILE A 420 -20.17 -0.54 -7.37
CA ILE A 420 -19.86 -1.22 -8.63
C ILE A 420 -21.08 -2.06 -9.02
N ASP A 421 -21.61 -1.87 -10.23
CA ASP A 421 -22.88 -2.47 -10.64
C ASP A 421 -22.93 -3.98 -10.46
N LEU A 422 -21.91 -4.69 -10.95
CA LEU A 422 -21.75 -6.13 -10.83
C LEU A 422 -20.27 -6.47 -10.56
N VAL A 423 -20.01 -7.40 -9.65
CA VAL A 423 -18.68 -7.99 -9.46
C VAL A 423 -18.77 -9.49 -9.73
N VAL A 424 -17.93 -9.97 -10.65
CA VAL A 424 -17.75 -11.40 -10.91
C VAL A 424 -16.58 -11.91 -10.09
N GLU A 425 -16.85 -12.80 -9.14
CA GLU A 425 -15.85 -13.38 -8.25
C GLU A 425 -15.26 -14.68 -8.84
N GLY A 426 -13.95 -14.84 -8.69
CA GLY A 426 -13.24 -16.10 -8.92
C GLY A 426 -12.39 -16.47 -7.71
N GLU A 427 -11.59 -17.53 -7.81
CA GLU A 427 -10.83 -18.03 -6.65
C GLU A 427 -9.90 -16.97 -6.07
N ASN A 428 -9.06 -16.30 -6.90
CA ASN A 428 -8.09 -15.31 -6.42
C ASN A 428 -8.18 -13.95 -7.16
N ASN A 429 -9.10 -13.83 -8.12
CA ASN A 429 -9.26 -12.65 -8.97
C ASN A 429 -10.74 -12.33 -9.12
N ARG A 430 -11.06 -11.09 -9.48
CA ARG A 430 -12.42 -10.62 -9.73
C ARG A 430 -12.47 -9.61 -10.86
N LEU A 431 -13.64 -9.46 -11.46
CA LEU A 431 -13.90 -8.50 -12.52
C LEU A 431 -15.06 -7.59 -12.12
N ALA A 432 -14.82 -6.28 -12.07
CA ALA A 432 -15.89 -5.30 -12.02
C ALA A 432 -16.54 -5.18 -13.40
N VAL A 433 -17.86 -5.32 -13.45
CA VAL A 433 -18.69 -5.21 -14.65
C VAL A 433 -19.63 -4.03 -14.44
N GLU A 434 -19.47 -3.00 -15.27
CA GLU A 434 -20.27 -1.77 -15.23
C GLU A 434 -21.28 -1.81 -16.39
N CYS A 435 -22.54 -1.50 -16.07
CA CYS A 435 -23.68 -1.59 -16.96
C CYS A 435 -24.06 -0.17 -17.41
N ASP A 436 -23.36 0.33 -18.44
CA ASP A 436 -23.55 1.66 -19.01
C ASP A 436 -24.93 1.77 -19.71
N GLY A 437 -25.97 2.07 -18.93
CA GLY A 437 -27.32 2.31 -19.44
C GLY A 437 -27.40 3.61 -20.26
N ASP A 438 -28.39 3.71 -21.16
CA ASP A 438 -28.48 4.79 -22.16
C ASP A 438 -28.81 6.21 -21.58
N ARG A 439 -28.66 6.44 -20.27
CA ARG A 439 -28.77 7.76 -19.65
C ARG A 439 -27.47 8.54 -19.82
N TRP A 440 -27.45 9.41 -20.83
CA TRP A 440 -26.34 10.33 -21.12
C TRP A 440 -25.90 11.12 -19.87
N HIS A 441 -24.72 10.80 -19.34
CA HIS A 441 -24.10 11.56 -18.26
C HIS A 441 -23.47 12.85 -18.82
N PRO A 442 -23.70 14.03 -18.18
CA PRO A 442 -23.07 15.26 -18.62
C PRO A 442 -21.53 15.17 -18.55
N PRO A 443 -20.78 15.89 -19.41
CA PRO A 443 -19.32 15.74 -19.53
C PRO A 443 -18.53 15.95 -18.23
N GLU A 444 -19.08 16.72 -17.29
CA GLU A 444 -18.52 16.96 -15.96
C GLU A 444 -18.54 15.70 -15.08
N LYS A 445 -19.56 14.84 -15.22
CA LYS A 445 -19.62 13.54 -14.52
C LYS A 445 -18.65 12.54 -15.13
N TRP A 446 -18.47 12.53 -16.45
CA TRP A 446 -17.57 11.62 -17.16
C TRP A 446 -16.12 11.69 -16.63
N TRP A 447 -15.60 12.90 -16.35
CA TRP A 447 -14.29 13.05 -15.70
C TRP A 447 -14.24 12.48 -14.29
N ALA A 448 -15.32 12.61 -13.52
CA ALA A 448 -15.43 12.00 -12.20
C ALA A 448 -15.57 10.46 -12.28
N ASP A 449 -16.28 9.90 -13.27
CA ASP A 449 -16.33 8.46 -13.55
C ASP A 449 -14.94 7.91 -13.93
N LYS A 450 -14.22 8.59 -14.83
CA LYS A 450 -12.86 8.17 -15.21
C LYS A 450 -11.85 8.28 -14.07
N MET A 451 -11.91 9.35 -13.27
CA MET A 451 -11.06 9.46 -12.08
C MET A 451 -11.37 8.33 -11.06
N ARG A 452 -12.66 8.01 -10.85
CA ARG A 452 -13.10 6.89 -10.00
C ARG A 452 -12.57 5.54 -10.50
N GLN A 453 -12.72 5.26 -11.79
CA GLN A 453 -12.19 4.04 -12.40
C GLN A 453 -10.67 3.94 -12.16
N HIS A 454 -9.90 4.99 -12.44
CA HIS A 454 -8.45 5.00 -12.20
C HIS A 454 -8.08 4.89 -10.70
N GLN A 455 -8.90 5.39 -9.77
CA GLN A 455 -8.69 5.18 -8.34
C GLN A 455 -8.79 3.70 -7.94
N LEU A 456 -9.77 2.98 -8.52
CA LEU A 456 -10.00 1.57 -8.24
C LEU A 456 -9.03 0.65 -9.02
N GLU A 457 -8.66 1.01 -10.26
CA GLU A 457 -7.62 0.31 -11.02
C GLU A 457 -6.25 0.35 -10.30
N ARG A 458 -5.90 1.48 -9.67
CA ARG A 458 -4.68 1.58 -8.83
C ARG A 458 -4.65 0.63 -7.63
N VAL A 459 -5.79 0.04 -7.23
CA VAL A 459 -5.86 -0.95 -6.14
C VAL A 459 -6.10 -2.38 -6.63
N GLY A 460 -5.90 -2.62 -7.94
CA GLY A 460 -5.98 -3.95 -8.55
C GLY A 460 -7.35 -4.35 -9.08
N TRP A 461 -8.35 -3.44 -9.11
CA TRP A 461 -9.59 -3.73 -9.82
C TRP A 461 -9.39 -3.75 -11.33
N THR A 462 -9.82 -4.82 -11.97
CA THR A 462 -10.03 -4.84 -13.42
C THR A 462 -11.49 -4.48 -13.70
N PHE A 463 -11.72 -3.55 -14.63
CA PHE A 463 -13.05 -3.16 -15.08
C PHE A 463 -13.35 -3.66 -16.49
N TRP A 464 -14.61 -4.00 -16.73
CA TRP A 464 -15.20 -4.20 -18.04
C TRP A 464 -16.54 -3.47 -18.12
N ARG A 465 -16.86 -2.94 -19.31
CA ARG A 465 -18.04 -2.10 -19.57
C ARG A 465 -18.86 -2.67 -20.72
N VAL A 466 -20.18 -2.64 -20.56
CA VAL A 466 -21.16 -2.96 -21.60
C VAL A 466 -22.27 -1.91 -21.64
N SER A 467 -22.58 -1.42 -22.84
CA SER A 467 -23.69 -0.49 -23.04
C SER A 467 -25.01 -1.23 -23.24
N GLY A 468 -26.10 -0.69 -22.69
CA GLY A 468 -27.44 -1.28 -22.81
C GLY A 468 -27.85 -1.52 -24.27
N SER A 469 -27.66 -0.50 -25.12
CA SER A 469 -27.89 -0.58 -26.56
C SER A 469 -27.10 -1.70 -27.28
N ALA A 470 -25.85 -1.98 -26.91
CA ALA A 470 -25.09 -3.08 -27.52
C ALA A 470 -25.58 -4.45 -27.01
N PHE A 471 -25.85 -4.56 -25.71
CA PHE A 471 -26.32 -5.79 -25.09
C PHE A 471 -27.70 -6.20 -25.61
N TYR A 472 -28.66 -5.28 -25.71
CA TYR A 472 -30.00 -5.60 -26.23
C TYR A 472 -30.05 -5.81 -27.74
N ASN A 473 -29.01 -5.40 -28.49
CA ASN A 473 -28.89 -5.69 -29.93
C ASN A 473 -28.36 -7.12 -30.18
N ASP A 474 -27.27 -7.51 -29.48
CA ASP A 474 -26.76 -8.89 -29.49
C ASP A 474 -26.02 -9.17 -28.16
N PRO A 475 -26.67 -9.86 -27.19
CA PRO A 475 -26.06 -10.11 -25.89
C PRO A 475 -24.80 -10.95 -25.96
N ASP A 476 -24.75 -11.97 -26.83
CA ASP A 476 -23.61 -12.89 -26.90
C ASP A 476 -22.42 -12.23 -27.60
N GLN A 477 -22.64 -11.42 -28.64
CA GLN A 477 -21.58 -10.61 -29.24
C GLN A 477 -21.07 -9.55 -28.26
N ALA A 478 -21.95 -8.80 -27.59
CA ALA A 478 -21.56 -7.76 -26.64
C ALA A 478 -20.74 -8.33 -25.47
N MET A 479 -21.22 -9.42 -24.86
CA MET A 479 -20.58 -10.08 -23.73
C MET A 479 -19.37 -10.95 -24.14
N SER A 480 -19.15 -11.25 -25.42
CA SER A 480 -18.03 -12.10 -25.88
C SER A 480 -16.65 -11.68 -25.35
N SER A 481 -16.44 -10.37 -25.15
CA SER A 481 -15.20 -9.82 -24.60
C SER A 481 -15.06 -10.01 -23.08
N VAL A 482 -16.15 -10.08 -22.30
CA VAL A 482 -16.08 -10.34 -20.85
C VAL A 482 -15.54 -11.74 -20.58
N ILE A 483 -15.95 -12.74 -21.38
CA ILE A 483 -15.47 -14.12 -21.25
C ILE A 483 -13.96 -14.22 -21.48
N LYS A 484 -13.41 -13.47 -22.44
CA LYS A 484 -11.95 -13.42 -22.68
C LYS A 484 -11.21 -12.84 -21.47
N ILE A 485 -11.76 -11.80 -20.84
CA ILE A 485 -11.17 -11.16 -19.67
C ILE A 485 -11.27 -12.07 -18.44
N LEU A 486 -12.44 -12.66 -18.16
CA LEU A 486 -12.66 -13.64 -17.10
C LEU A 486 -11.66 -14.81 -17.21
N ASN A 487 -11.49 -15.37 -18.41
CA ASN A 487 -10.49 -16.41 -18.68
C ASN A 487 -9.04 -15.92 -18.44
N SER A 488 -8.69 -14.69 -18.86
CA SER A 488 -7.35 -14.12 -18.61
C SER A 488 -7.07 -13.86 -17.13
N LEU A 489 -8.11 -13.58 -16.34
CA LEU A 489 -8.08 -13.46 -14.89
C LEU A 489 -8.21 -14.82 -14.17
N ASN A 490 -8.26 -15.94 -14.91
CA ASN A 490 -8.49 -17.29 -14.37
C ASN A 490 -9.77 -17.40 -13.50
N ILE A 491 -10.77 -16.56 -13.77
CA ILE A 491 -12.11 -16.62 -13.17
C ILE A 491 -12.92 -17.65 -13.97
N LYS A 492 -13.29 -18.76 -13.32
CA LYS A 492 -13.95 -19.91 -13.95
C LYS A 492 -15.38 -20.08 -13.43
N PRO A 493 -16.31 -20.56 -14.27
CA PRO A 493 -17.65 -20.88 -13.80
C PRO A 493 -17.63 -22.06 -12.83
N GLN A 494 -18.34 -21.92 -11.71
CA GLN A 494 -18.53 -22.98 -10.74
C GLN A 494 -19.58 -23.98 -11.27
N LYS A 495 -19.26 -25.28 -11.28
CA LYS A 495 -20.26 -26.31 -11.58
C LYS A 495 -21.27 -26.38 -10.44
N ARG A 496 -22.53 -26.00 -10.70
CA ARG A 496 -23.63 -26.37 -9.81
C ARG A 496 -23.87 -27.87 -9.93
N GLU A 497 -23.79 -28.57 -8.80
CA GLU A 497 -24.47 -29.86 -8.66
C GLU A 497 -25.98 -29.58 -8.58
N GLU A 498 -26.72 -29.95 -9.61
CA GLU A 498 -28.18 -29.82 -9.62
C GLU A 498 -28.79 -30.84 -8.64
N LYS A 499 -29.11 -30.37 -7.44
CA LYS A 499 -30.10 -31.05 -6.60
C LYS A 499 -31.46 -30.86 -7.24
N PHE A 500 -31.94 -31.90 -7.92
CA PHE A 500 -33.35 -32.01 -8.28
C PHE A 500 -34.17 -32.09 -6.98
N GLU A 501 -34.97 -31.05 -6.72
CA GLU A 501 -36.05 -31.14 -5.75
C GLU A 501 -37.18 -31.97 -6.39
N GLU A 502 -37.56 -33.09 -5.78
CA GLU A 502 -38.71 -33.88 -6.22
C GLU A 502 -40.00 -33.09 -5.94
N GLU A 503 -40.78 -32.77 -6.97
CA GLU A 503 -42.10 -32.16 -6.80
C GLU A 503 -43.07 -33.10 -6.04
N PRO A 504 -44.01 -32.56 -5.24
CA PRO A 504 -44.95 -33.37 -4.48
C PRO A 504 -45.91 -34.16 -5.39
N LYS A 505 -46.07 -35.46 -5.13
CA LYS A 505 -47.00 -36.33 -5.86
C LYS A 505 -48.47 -35.96 -5.60
N GLU A 506 -49.17 -35.46 -6.61
CA GLU A 506 -50.64 -35.49 -6.64
C GLU A 506 -51.18 -36.87 -7.01
N ILE A 507 -52.39 -37.19 -6.54
CA ILE A 507 -52.99 -38.53 -6.58
C ILE A 507 -54.02 -38.64 -7.71
N GLU A 508 -53.79 -39.61 -8.59
CA GLU A 508 -54.73 -40.33 -9.49
C GLU A 508 -55.91 -39.60 -10.16
N LYS A 509 -55.95 -39.70 -11.50
CA LYS A 509 -57.08 -40.31 -12.23
C LYS A 509 -56.77 -40.70 -13.68
N ASN A 510 -56.96 -42.00 -13.98
CA ASN A 510 -57.44 -42.61 -15.25
C ASN A 510 -57.36 -41.76 -16.54
N ASN A 511 -56.69 -42.19 -17.61
CA ASN A 511 -57.06 -43.40 -18.36
C ASN A 511 -56.05 -43.77 -19.47
N LYS A 512 -55.84 -45.09 -19.61
CA LYS A 512 -55.75 -45.92 -20.84
C LYS A 512 -55.34 -45.31 -22.19
N ASN A 513 -54.58 -46.17 -22.89
CA ASN A 513 -54.25 -46.18 -24.32
C ASN A 513 -53.09 -45.22 -24.70
N GLN A 514 -52.12 -45.61 -25.54
CA GLN A 514 -52.09 -46.80 -26.40
C GLN A 514 -50.67 -47.25 -26.70
N ASP A 515 -50.46 -48.57 -26.81
CA ASP A 515 -49.38 -49.12 -27.63
C ASP A 515 -49.38 -48.48 -29.02
N ARG A 516 -48.21 -48.24 -29.60
CA ARG A 516 -47.80 -48.95 -30.83
C ARG A 516 -46.38 -48.61 -31.30
N LEU A 517 -45.63 -49.69 -31.50
CA LEU A 517 -44.69 -49.94 -32.60
C LEU A 517 -43.45 -49.01 -32.65
N LYS A 518 -42.25 -49.53 -32.33
CA LYS A 518 -41.45 -50.54 -33.06
C LYS A 518 -40.80 -50.01 -34.34
N GLU A 519 -39.51 -50.31 -34.43
CA GLU A 519 -38.80 -50.74 -35.64
C GLU A 519 -38.69 -49.72 -36.78
N GLN A 520 -37.49 -49.13 -36.90
CA GLN A 520 -36.56 -49.60 -37.94
C GLN A 520 -35.10 -49.43 -37.50
N ASN A 521 -34.41 -50.56 -37.38
CA ASN A 521 -32.95 -50.65 -37.41
C ASN A 521 -32.47 -50.54 -38.87
N GLN A 522 -31.14 -50.64 -39.04
CA GLN A 522 -30.39 -50.90 -40.28
C GLN A 522 -29.96 -49.66 -41.09
N GLU A 523 -28.70 -49.55 -41.54
CA GLU A 523 -27.46 -50.33 -41.26
C GLU A 523 -26.25 -49.62 -41.91
N LYS A 524 -25.03 -50.04 -41.54
CA LYS A 524 -23.77 -49.88 -42.32
C LYS A 524 -23.11 -48.50 -42.42
N ASP A 525 -21.79 -48.38 -42.56
CA ASP A 525 -20.64 -49.27 -42.24
C ASP A 525 -19.36 -48.41 -42.32
N ASN A 526 -18.30 -48.80 -41.61
CA ASN A 526 -16.86 -48.77 -41.98
C ASN A 526 -16.21 -47.45 -42.53
N GLU A 527 -14.93 -47.14 -42.29
CA GLU A 527 -13.81 -47.86 -41.65
C GLU A 527 -12.65 -46.89 -41.29
N ASN A 528 -11.77 -47.33 -40.38
CA ASN A 528 -10.31 -47.11 -40.27
C ASN A 528 -9.70 -45.67 -40.40
N VAL A 529 -8.92 -45.09 -39.45
CA VAL A 529 -7.77 -45.51 -38.57
C VAL A 529 -6.40 -45.03 -39.11
N GLU A 530 -5.45 -44.80 -38.18
CA GLU A 530 -4.04 -44.34 -38.31
C GLU A 530 -3.81 -42.80 -38.37
N VAL A 531 -3.09 -42.08 -37.48
CA VAL A 531 -1.92 -42.28 -36.55
C VAL A 531 -0.58 -41.83 -37.13
N GLU A 532 0.04 -40.81 -36.48
CA GLU A 532 1.47 -40.59 -36.13
C GLU A 532 1.61 -39.13 -35.62
N SER A 533 2.30 -38.69 -34.56
CA SER A 533 3.32 -39.17 -33.60
C SER A 533 4.80 -38.79 -33.89
N LYS A 534 5.53 -38.35 -32.82
CA LYS A 534 7.00 -38.08 -32.65
C LYS A 534 7.50 -36.61 -32.85
N SER A 535 8.58 -36.10 -32.24
CA SER A 535 9.14 -36.17 -30.83
C SER A 535 10.52 -35.46 -30.68
N PHE A 536 10.77 -34.73 -29.56
CA PHE A 536 12.11 -34.30 -29.01
C PHE A 536 13.00 -33.35 -29.89
N GLN A 537 14.18 -32.80 -29.50
CA GLN A 537 15.03 -32.93 -28.28
C GLN A 537 15.83 -31.66 -27.80
N VAL A 538 15.87 -31.48 -26.47
CA VAL A 538 16.81 -30.78 -25.52
C VAL A 538 18.31 -30.64 -25.89
N ILE A 539 18.97 -29.52 -25.51
CA ILE A 539 20.42 -29.38 -25.17
C ILE A 539 20.64 -28.45 -23.95
N SER A 540 21.70 -28.68 -23.17
CA SER A 540 22.13 -27.95 -21.96
C SER A 540 23.63 -27.61 -21.94
N SER A 541 24.09 -26.69 -21.08
CA SER A 541 25.50 -26.60 -20.61
C SER A 541 25.69 -25.71 -19.37
N GLN A 542 26.58 -26.12 -18.45
CA GLN A 542 27.02 -25.36 -17.24
C GLN A 542 28.51 -24.97 -17.33
N LYS A 543 28.98 -24.05 -16.47
CA LYS A 543 30.35 -24.01 -15.90
C LYS A 543 30.46 -23.09 -14.66
N GLU A 544 31.46 -23.33 -13.79
CA GLU A 544 31.72 -22.68 -12.47
C GLU A 544 33.14 -22.05 -12.38
N ILE A 545 33.50 -21.48 -11.19
CA ILE A 545 34.87 -21.11 -10.66
C ILE A 545 35.41 -19.73 -11.15
N THR A 546 35.98 -18.77 -10.35
CA THR A 546 36.51 -18.71 -8.95
C THR A 546 36.12 -17.39 -8.20
N GLU A 547 36.89 -16.94 -7.18
CA GLU A 547 36.71 -15.71 -6.36
C GLU A 547 37.72 -14.55 -6.66
N ASN A 548 37.31 -13.32 -6.25
CA ASN A 548 38.07 -12.20 -5.64
C ASN A 548 38.80 -11.07 -6.44
N GLU A 549 38.55 -9.85 -5.89
CA GLU A 549 39.28 -8.56 -5.88
C GLU A 549 39.13 -7.47 -6.99
N ASP A 550 38.99 -6.24 -6.46
CA ASP A 550 39.03 -4.86 -7.01
C ASP A 550 38.06 -4.34 -8.10
N LEU A 551 37.35 -3.24 -7.75
CA LEU A 551 36.36 -2.52 -8.55
C LEU A 551 36.93 -1.22 -9.14
N ASN A 552 37.25 -1.23 -10.43
CA ASN A 552 37.41 -0.02 -11.26
C ASN A 552 36.21 0.09 -12.22
N LEU A 553 35.65 1.30 -12.40
CA LEU A 553 34.75 1.58 -13.52
C LEU A 553 35.56 2.13 -14.69
N GLN A 554 35.47 1.47 -15.84
CA GLN A 554 35.71 2.08 -17.16
C GLN A 554 34.40 2.12 -17.93
N LEU A 555 34.28 3.13 -18.80
CA LEU A 555 33.31 3.14 -19.90
C LEU A 555 34.06 2.62 -21.12
N ASP A 556 33.48 1.65 -21.81
CA ASP A 556 33.98 1.17 -23.09
C ASP A 556 33.01 1.65 -24.18
N PHE A 557 33.55 2.11 -25.30
CA PHE A 557 32.79 2.60 -26.45
C PHE A 557 33.19 1.77 -27.66
N GLY A 558 32.22 1.35 -28.49
CA GLY A 558 32.44 0.46 -29.64
C GLY A 558 33.21 1.10 -30.82
N GLU A 559 32.91 0.66 -32.04
CA GLU A 559 33.45 1.29 -33.26
C GLU A 559 32.54 2.44 -33.73
N SER A 560 33.13 3.60 -34.04
CA SER A 560 32.43 4.76 -34.60
C SER A 560 32.45 4.76 -36.13
N TYR A 561 31.46 5.40 -36.73
CA TYR A 561 31.31 5.52 -38.18
C TYR A 561 31.21 6.99 -38.59
N GLU A 562 31.84 7.35 -39.71
CA GLU A 562 31.71 8.66 -40.35
C GLU A 562 30.57 8.62 -41.38
N GLU A 563 29.53 9.44 -41.16
CA GLU A 563 28.53 9.78 -42.17
C GLU A 563 28.67 11.25 -42.55
N ASP A 564 28.47 11.58 -43.83
CA ASP A 564 28.57 12.96 -44.31
C ASP A 564 27.50 13.86 -43.66
N ILE A 565 27.93 15.02 -43.17
CA ILE A 565 27.17 15.91 -42.27
C ILE A 565 26.00 16.62 -42.96
N ASP A 566 25.91 16.56 -44.29
CA ASP A 566 24.96 17.33 -45.12
C ASP A 566 23.47 16.98 -44.90
N GLU A 567 23.13 15.86 -44.25
CA GLU A 567 21.75 15.52 -43.86
C GLU A 567 21.31 16.07 -42.48
N PHE A 568 22.21 16.64 -41.68
CA PHE A 568 21.85 17.21 -40.37
C PHE A 568 21.52 18.70 -40.46
N ASP A 569 20.29 19.08 -40.10
CA ASP A 569 19.93 20.49 -39.95
C ASP A 569 20.71 21.09 -38.76
N LEU A 570 21.60 22.04 -39.06
CA LEU A 570 22.37 22.80 -38.07
C LEU A 570 21.49 23.48 -37.01
N HIS A 571 20.20 23.68 -37.28
CA HIS A 571 19.26 24.24 -36.32
C HIS A 571 18.93 23.28 -35.15
N ASP A 572 18.81 21.96 -35.40
CA ASP A 572 18.54 20.95 -34.37
C ASP A 572 19.76 20.72 -33.45
N ILE A 573 20.97 20.89 -34.02
CA ILE A 573 22.25 20.87 -33.29
C ILE A 573 22.29 21.99 -32.24
N VAL A 574 21.92 23.21 -32.61
CA VAL A 574 22.06 24.40 -31.75
C VAL A 574 21.07 24.41 -30.58
N GLU A 575 19.86 23.88 -30.73
CA GLU A 575 18.89 23.80 -29.62
C GLU A 575 19.25 22.76 -28.56
N ASN A 576 19.98 21.70 -28.94
CA ASN A 576 20.33 20.57 -28.07
C ASN A 576 21.82 20.49 -27.68
N PHE A 577 22.61 21.53 -28.00
CA PHE A 577 24.05 21.57 -27.70
C PHE A 577 24.34 21.88 -26.23
N ASP A 578 24.92 20.92 -25.50
CA ASP A 578 25.51 21.22 -24.20
C ASP A 578 26.87 21.90 -24.36
N GLY A 579 26.84 23.23 -24.34
CA GLY A 579 28.03 24.09 -24.40
C GLY A 579 29.03 23.94 -23.24
N ARG A 580 28.82 23.04 -22.27
CA ARG A 580 29.83 22.63 -21.27
C ARG A 580 30.55 21.33 -21.60
N THR A 581 29.97 20.46 -22.43
CA THR A 581 30.53 19.12 -22.72
C THR A 581 30.83 18.89 -24.19
N GLY A 582 30.35 19.75 -25.10
CA GLY A 582 30.59 19.61 -26.54
C GLY A 582 29.79 18.47 -27.18
N LYS A 583 28.65 18.10 -26.58
CA LYS A 583 27.82 16.96 -27.00
C LYS A 583 26.42 17.40 -27.39
N VAL A 584 25.82 16.66 -28.32
CA VAL A 584 24.44 16.78 -28.78
C VAL A 584 23.80 15.40 -28.69
N TYR A 585 22.57 15.34 -28.18
CA TYR A 585 21.79 14.11 -28.11
C TYR A 585 20.67 14.19 -29.15
N ASP A 586 20.67 13.29 -30.13
CA ASP A 586 19.55 13.14 -31.04
C ASP A 586 18.54 12.16 -30.45
N ILE A 587 17.58 12.73 -29.72
CA ILE A 587 16.51 12.01 -29.02
C ILE A 587 15.53 11.35 -30.00
N LYS A 588 15.45 11.78 -31.28
CA LYS A 588 14.57 11.14 -32.27
C LYS A 588 15.12 9.81 -32.78
N ASN A 589 16.44 9.67 -32.82
CA ASN A 589 17.11 8.57 -33.52
C ASN A 589 17.99 7.69 -32.61
N ASP A 590 17.97 7.87 -31.29
CA ASP A 590 18.82 7.15 -30.31
C ASP A 590 20.34 7.23 -30.62
N HIS A 591 20.81 8.40 -31.04
CA HIS A 591 22.21 8.68 -31.29
C HIS A 591 22.80 9.71 -30.33
N LEU A 592 24.01 9.42 -29.84
CA LEU A 592 24.89 10.35 -29.16
C LEU A 592 25.88 10.93 -30.17
N ILE A 593 25.91 12.26 -30.30
CA ILE A 593 26.87 12.98 -31.13
C ILE A 593 27.87 13.67 -30.20
N VAL A 594 29.16 13.36 -30.39
CA VAL A 594 30.27 13.88 -29.59
C VAL A 594 31.17 14.73 -30.48
N ILE A 595 31.40 15.99 -30.11
CA ILE A 595 32.53 16.76 -30.64
C ILE A 595 33.72 16.50 -29.72
N ASN A 596 34.72 15.78 -30.20
CA ASN A 596 35.90 15.43 -29.42
C ASN A 596 36.85 16.65 -29.26
N GLU A 597 37.90 16.53 -28.44
CA GLU A 597 38.82 17.65 -28.16
C GLU A 597 39.57 18.19 -29.40
N SER A 598 39.59 17.44 -30.51
CA SER A 598 40.16 17.89 -31.79
C SER A 598 39.17 18.66 -32.69
N GLY A 599 37.90 18.81 -32.25
CA GLY A 599 36.83 19.42 -33.03
C GLY A 599 36.18 18.48 -34.05
N LYS A 600 36.52 17.19 -34.03
CA LYS A 600 35.92 16.18 -34.90
C LYS A 600 34.59 15.69 -34.31
N ILE A 601 33.59 15.54 -35.16
CA ILE A 601 32.26 15.04 -34.81
C ILE A 601 32.25 13.52 -34.97
N GLU A 602 31.78 12.81 -33.93
CA GLU A 602 31.65 11.36 -33.90
C GLU A 602 30.21 10.99 -33.51
N LYS A 603 29.61 10.05 -34.23
CA LYS A 603 28.22 9.58 -34.04
C LYS A 603 28.23 8.17 -33.49
N TRP A 604 27.45 7.95 -32.43
CA TRP A 604 27.40 6.72 -31.65
C TRP A 604 25.95 6.32 -31.43
N LYS A 605 25.60 5.04 -31.61
CA LYS A 605 24.28 4.54 -31.20
C LYS A 605 24.26 4.28 -29.70
N ILE A 606 23.13 4.56 -29.04
CA ILE A 606 22.99 4.37 -27.59
C ILE A 606 23.05 2.89 -27.18
N GLU A 607 22.60 1.97 -28.05
CA GLU A 607 22.68 0.52 -27.82
C GLU A 607 24.12 -0.04 -27.74
N ASP A 608 25.09 0.65 -28.37
CA ASP A 608 26.51 0.26 -28.39
C ASP A 608 27.34 0.91 -27.25
N VAL A 609 26.68 1.54 -26.27
CA VAL A 609 27.31 2.18 -25.10
C VAL A 609 27.08 1.36 -23.84
N ASP A 610 28.00 0.44 -23.56
CA ASP A 610 27.85 -0.54 -22.48
C ASP A 610 28.11 0.10 -21.09
N LEU A 611 27.02 0.36 -20.36
CA LEU A 611 27.05 0.93 -19.01
C LEU A 611 26.98 -0.18 -17.95
N ILE A 612 28.14 -0.54 -17.40
CA ILE A 612 28.27 -1.53 -16.31
C ILE A 612 27.32 -1.18 -15.15
N ARG A 613 26.28 -1.99 -14.96
CA ARG A 613 25.32 -1.84 -13.86
C ARG A 613 26.01 -2.22 -12.53
N PRO A 614 25.88 -1.41 -11.46
CA PRO A 614 26.27 -1.85 -10.13
C PRO A 614 25.28 -2.91 -9.62
N SER A 615 25.82 -4.04 -9.16
CA SER A 615 25.11 -5.10 -8.42
C SER A 615 24.69 -4.68 -7.02
#